data_AF-A0A7C4S7I1-F1
#
_entry.id   AF-A0A7C4S7I1-F1
#
_cell.length_a   1.000
_cell.length_b   1.000
_cell.length_c   1.000
_cell.angle_alpha   90.00
_cell.angle_beta   90.00
_cell.angle_gamma   90.00
#
_symmetry.space_group_name_H-M   'P 1'
#
loop_
_entity.id
_entity.type
_entity.pdbx_description
1 polymer ?
#
loop_
_entity_poly.entity_id
_entity_poly.type
_entity_poly.pdbx_seq_one_letter_code
_entity_poly.pdbx_strand_id
1 'polypeptide(L)' 'MGLIEVKPRSFVYLLQPKPVAIIVSIDSSGKPNGMSAAWLTPTSRDPPLLAVA' A
#
# COMPACT_ATOMS: atom_id res chain seq x y z
N MET A 1 31.76 -2.89 3.78
CA MET A 1 30.38 -2.42 3.92
C MET A 1 29.71 -3.31 4.96
N GLY A 2 29.28 -2.74 6.10
CA GLY A 2 28.67 -3.51 7.19
C GLY A 2 27.15 -3.49 7.09
N LEU A 3 26.50 -4.60 7.48
CA LEU A 3 25.05 -4.65 7.65
C LEU A 3 24.67 -4.04 9.01
N ILE A 4 23.55 -3.32 9.05
CA ILE A 4 22.98 -2.75 10.28
C ILE A 4 21.66 -3.46 10.55
N GLU A 5 21.48 -3.95 11.78
CA GLU A 5 20.22 -4.56 12.19
C GLU A 5 19.14 -3.48 12.36
N VAL A 6 17.97 -3.71 11.75
CA VAL A 6 16.82 -2.83 11.87
C VAL A 6 15.68 -3.58 12.53
N LYS A 7 15.08 -2.97 13.56
CA LYS A 7 13.89 -3.50 14.23
C LYS A 7 12.76 -3.65 13.19
N PRO A 8 12.07 -4.80 13.11
CA PRO A 8 11.04 -5.05 12.10
C PRO A 8 9.95 -3.96 12.01
N ARG A 9 9.52 -3.41 13.15
CA ARG A 9 8.50 -2.34 13.21
C ARG A 9 8.97 -1.00 12.63
N SER A 10 10.27 -0.76 12.59
CA SER A 10 10.85 0.48 12.08
C SER A 10 11.15 0.43 10.58
N PHE A 11 11.21 -0.78 10.01
CA PHE A 11 11.53 -0.99 8.60
C PHE A 11 10.60 -0.20 7.67
N VAL A 12 9.32 -0.12 8.00
CA VAL A 12 8.31 0.57 7.18
C VAL A 12 8.62 2.04 6.98
N TYR A 13 9.30 2.69 7.93
CA TYR A 13 9.67 4.11 7.85
C TYR A 13 10.84 4.37 6.91
N LEU A 14 11.70 3.37 6.68
CA LEU A 14 12.79 3.47 5.69
C LEU A 14 12.27 3.57 4.26
N LEU A 15 11.04 3.08 4.01
CA LEU A 15 10.41 3.07 2.71
C LEU A 15 9.42 4.24 2.51
N GLN A 16 9.41 5.22 3.42
CA GLN A 16 8.57 6.42 3.33
C GLN A 16 9.39 7.60 2.76
N PRO A 17 8.75 8.60 2.13
CA PRO A 17 7.29 8.76 1.91
C PRO A 17 6.75 7.89 0.77
N LYS A 18 5.48 7.46 0.89
CA LYS A 18 4.72 6.81 -0.19
C LYS A 18 3.45 7.60 -0.53
N PRO A 19 2.96 7.51 -1.79
CA PRO A 19 1.63 8.01 -2.10
C PRO A 19 0.58 7.33 -1.23
N VAL A 20 -0.42 8.10 -0.81
CA VAL A 20 -1.57 7.61 -0.06
C VAL A 20 -2.81 7.78 -0.95
N ALA A 21 -3.58 6.70 -1.11
CA ALA A 21 -4.85 6.72 -1.81
C ALA A 21 -6.00 6.35 -0.87
N ILE A 22 -7.21 6.81 -1.19
CA ILE A 22 -8.44 6.31 -0.58
C ILE A 22 -8.98 5.19 -1.47
N ILE A 23 -9.01 3.96 -0.95
CA ILE A 23 -9.60 2.80 -1.60
C ILE A 23 -11.07 2.77 -1.23
N VAL A 24 -11.93 2.79 -2.25
CA VAL A 24 -13.39 2.76 -2.08
C VAL A 24 -13.89 1.40 -2.52
N SER A 25 -14.77 0.80 -1.71
CA SER A 25 -15.46 -0.45 -2.04
C SER A 25 -16.93 -0.34 -1.69
N ILE A 26 -17.76 -1.17 -2.30
CA ILE A 26 -19.17 -1.32 -1.97
C ILE A 26 -19.42 -2.81 -1.74
N ASP A 27 -20.08 -3.14 -0.63
CA ASP A 27 -20.44 -4.53 -0.37
C ASP A 27 -21.68 -4.98 -1.18
N SER A 28 -22.05 -6.25 -1.07
CA SER A 28 -23.21 -6.80 -1.78
C SER A 28 -24.55 -6.18 -1.37
N SER A 29 -24.62 -5.48 -0.24
CA SER A 29 -25.81 -4.76 0.24
C SER A 29 -25.90 -3.33 -0.27
N GLY A 30 -24.88 -2.85 -1.00
CA GLY A 30 -24.81 -1.48 -1.48
C GLY A 30 -24.21 -0.51 -0.47
N LYS A 31 -23.63 -0.99 0.64
CA LYS A 31 -23.02 -0.13 1.65
C LYS A 31 -21.60 0.29 1.22
N PRO A 32 -21.31 1.60 1.07
CA PRO A 32 -19.97 2.06 0.72
C PRO A 32 -19.01 2.01 1.91
N ASN A 33 -17.73 1.78 1.62
CA ASN A 33 -16.62 1.87 2.55
C ASN A 33 -15.43 2.58 1.90
N GLY A 34 -14.67 3.33 2.70
CA GLY A 34 -13.43 3.97 2.29
C GLY A 34 -12.31 3.68 3.29
N MET A 35 -11.14 3.32 2.80
CA MET A 35 -9.93 3.06 3.60
C MET A 35 -8.74 3.84 3.02
N SER A 36 -7.94 4.47 3.87
CA SER A 36 -6.64 5.01 3.45
C SER A 36 -5.60 3.89 3.32
N ALA A 37 -4.91 3.85 2.18
CA ALA A 37 -3.83 2.89 1.94
C ALA A 37 -2.58 3.63 1.44
N ALA A 38 -1.47 3.46 2.15
CA ALA A 38 -0.15 3.95 1.75
C ALA A 38 0.70 2.86 1.07
N TRP A 39 0.29 1.60 1.21
CA TRP A 39 1.00 0.43 0.69
C TRP A 39 0.35 0.01 -0.61
N LEU A 40 0.65 0.79 -1.66
CA LEU A 40 0.19 0.54 -3.02
C LEU A 40 1.38 0.59 -4.00
N THR A 41 1.32 -0.23 -5.03
CA THR A 41 2.36 -0.25 -6.07
C THR A 41 1.80 -0.70 -7.42
N PRO A 42 2.19 -0.07 -8.55
CA PRO A 42 1.94 -0.60 -9.87
C PRO A 42 2.70 -1.91 -10.06
N THR A 43 2.01 -2.97 -10.49
CA THR A 43 2.61 -4.30 -10.69
C THR A 43 2.75 -4.67 -12.16
N SER A 44 1.95 -4.06 -13.05
CA SER A 44 2.07 -4.24 -14.49
C SER A 44 1.61 -2.98 -15.22
N ARG A 45 2.28 -2.67 -16.35
CA ARG A 45 1.88 -1.60 -17.26
C ARG A 45 0.84 -2.08 -18.26
N ASP A 46 1.03 -3.28 -18.81
CA ASP A 46 0.14 -3.89 -19.80
C ASP A 46 0.04 -5.42 -19.54
N PRO A 47 -1.11 -5.93 -19.07
CA PRO A 47 -2.30 -5.15 -18.69
C PRO A 47 -2.00 -4.26 -17.47
N PRO A 48 -2.66 -3.12 -17.32
CA PRO A 48 -2.45 -2.23 -16.18
C PRO A 48 -2.94 -2.88 -14.88
N LEU A 49 -2.04 -3.07 -13.92
CA LEU A 49 -2.32 -3.70 -12.63
C LEU A 49 -1.73 -2.90 -11.46
N LEU A 50 -2.45 -2.88 -10.35
CA LEU A 50 -2.07 -2.25 -9.08
C LEU A 50 -2.29 -3.25 -7.95
N ALA A 51 -1.34 -3.33 -7.01
CA ALA A 51 -1.49 -4.08 -5.76
C ALA A 51 -1.65 -3.13 -4.56
N VAL A 52 -2.48 -3.54 -3.61
CA VAL A 52 -2.70 -2.86 -2.32
C VAL A 52 -2.63 -3.93 -1.22
N ALA A 53 -1.98 -3.61 -0.10
CA ALA A 53 -1.85 -4.48 1.07
C ALA A 53 -2.51 -3.87 2.31
#